data_AF-A0A8S1KF46-F1
#
_entry.id   AF-A0A8S1KF46-F1
#
_cell.length_a   1.000
_cell.length_b   1.000
_cell.length_c   1.000
_cell.angle_alpha   90.00
_cell.angle_beta   90.00
_cell.angle_gamma   90.00
#
_symmetry.space_group_name_H-M   'P 1'
#
loop_
_entity.id
_entity.type
_entity.pdbx_description
1 polymer ?
#
loop_
_entity_poly.entity_id
_entity_poly.type
_entity_poly.pdbx_seq_one_letter_code
_entity_poly.pdbx_strand_id
1 'polypeptide(L)'
;MNNDNNNPEQQPFGLWNRTAIEKKTTPLDQVKTMANEKIQEIMNNEVVIKVGKEIENLKQELKEGYDKLDQKAQNVLHEQKAKMNLWIKQKIEMAIIRVLEKTKPILLESILDPYMCDCLSKLIEDVFEEVWPDIKEEILLQIRVKYADPYELVEFPKPKLCCIEYPWFWFKVWYLYVTQPFDKSIFEQLHWYSWWLVFIVQLIPFYGIQAFIYVFVFLFIDKQDEYQLIRFILAFKSMQFISIGLIGTMVGYFTFYSCAVVSTVDKSYQDCKEEGPAIFLNFWSDIAGFLLQLLLVWLAIILLKCSKIKGQIRFKHVQVAEQQINNKIQKQSCCLCCTFNDRGGRLYCFMLYDLICFLGCVALFLGLSVSDGERMLWQYKSTMYLAKTVYGLLSFPFLVFRVPGLTWLLTRSHGTGYDCNGNCVPLVSNLQQYHLRNKQQKKPYDPKYVVQREDFDVMEGVELMDELVN
;
A
#
# COMPACT_ATOMS: atom_id res chain seq x y z
N MET A 1 -44.57 39.12 2.21
CA MET A 1 -44.51 38.31 3.44
C MET A 1 -43.07 38.36 3.92
N ASN A 2 -42.63 39.51 4.42
CA ASN A 2 -42.63 39.91 5.84
C ASN A 2 -41.72 39.00 6.69
N ASN A 3 -40.46 39.38 6.83
CA ASN A 3 -39.96 39.88 8.11
C ASN A 3 -38.63 40.61 7.91
N ASP A 4 -38.74 41.92 7.70
CA ASP A 4 -37.73 42.90 8.11
C ASP A 4 -37.76 43.03 9.63
N ASN A 5 -36.59 43.08 10.26
CA ASN A 5 -36.33 43.68 11.58
C ASN A 5 -34.85 44.11 11.54
N ASN A 6 -34.51 45.29 11.00
CA ASN A 6 -34.57 46.63 11.61
C ASN A 6 -33.93 46.74 13.00
N ASN A 7 -32.69 47.27 12.99
CA ASN A 7 -32.21 48.47 13.73
C ASN A 7 -32.14 48.40 15.28
N PRO A 8 -31.56 49.40 15.99
CA PRO A 8 -30.51 50.39 15.68
C PRO A 8 -29.52 50.63 16.88
N GLU A 9 -28.80 51.75 16.83
CA GLU A 9 -28.46 52.62 17.99
C GLU A 9 -27.07 52.52 18.64
N GLN A 10 -26.15 53.27 18.03
CA GLN A 10 -25.43 54.30 18.77
C GLN A 10 -26.44 55.23 19.47
N GLN A 11 -26.32 55.44 20.78
CA GLN A 11 -26.46 56.78 21.41
C GLN A 11 -25.98 56.77 22.88
N PRO A 12 -25.51 57.92 23.40
CA PRO A 12 -24.97 58.06 24.75
C PRO A 12 -26.06 58.51 25.74
N PHE A 13 -26.40 57.65 26.70
CA PHE A 13 -27.06 58.06 27.95
C PHE A 13 -25.95 58.44 28.95
N GLY A 14 -26.03 59.51 29.73
CA GLY A 14 -27.09 60.46 30.01
C GLY A 14 -26.65 61.20 31.27
N LEU A 15 -26.74 62.52 31.25
CA LEU A 15 -26.44 63.42 32.37
C LEU A 15 -27.11 62.93 33.66
N TRP A 16 -26.30 62.62 34.68
CA TRP A 16 -26.71 62.78 36.07
C TRP A 16 -25.91 63.92 36.69
N ASN A 17 -26.56 65.08 36.68
CA ASN A 17 -26.19 66.27 37.40
C ASN A 17 -26.30 65.97 38.92
N ARG A 18 -25.21 65.47 39.53
CA ARG A 18 -25.09 65.40 40.99
C ARG A 18 -24.50 66.71 41.48
N THR A 19 -25.38 67.50 42.07
CA THR A 19 -25.14 68.57 43.03
C THR A 19 -23.78 68.49 43.71
N ALA A 20 -22.99 69.55 43.54
CA ALA A 20 -21.75 69.82 44.24
C ALA A 20 -21.99 69.77 45.76
N ILE A 21 -21.59 68.66 46.38
CA ILE A 21 -21.25 68.66 47.80
C ILE A 21 -19.83 69.21 47.85
N GLU A 22 -19.68 70.45 48.30
CA GLU A 22 -18.38 70.99 48.72
C GLU A 22 -17.75 70.03 49.73
N LYS A 23 -16.89 69.13 49.25
CA LYS A 23 -15.96 68.41 50.10
C LYS A 23 -15.04 69.47 50.69
N LYS A 24 -15.31 69.87 51.93
CA LYS A 24 -14.31 70.49 52.79
C LYS A 24 -13.04 69.66 52.65
N THR A 25 -12.03 70.26 52.03
CA THR A 25 -10.69 69.71 51.90
C THR A 25 -10.24 69.33 53.29
N THR A 26 -10.30 68.03 53.56
CA THR A 26 -9.64 67.49 54.73
C THR A 26 -8.16 67.83 54.61
N PRO A 27 -7.46 68.11 55.72
CA PRO A 27 -6.03 68.44 55.72
C PRO A 27 -5.17 67.47 54.89
N LEU A 28 -5.65 66.24 54.68
CA LEU A 28 -5.04 65.22 53.83
C LEU A 28 -4.92 65.60 52.34
N ASP A 29 -5.87 66.34 51.78
CA ASP A 29 -5.85 66.68 50.35
C ASP A 29 -4.87 67.82 50.05
N GLN A 30 -4.67 68.76 50.99
CA GLN A 30 -3.61 69.78 50.90
C GLN A 30 -2.21 69.15 51.07
N VAL A 31 -2.09 68.14 51.92
CA VAL A 31 -0.85 67.36 52.05
C VAL A 31 -0.56 66.60 50.75
N LYS A 32 -1.57 66.05 50.08
CA LYS A 32 -1.39 65.38 48.77
C LYS A 32 -0.95 66.35 47.68
N THR A 33 -1.52 67.56 47.61
CA THR A 33 -1.12 68.55 46.59
C THR A 33 0.30 69.06 46.83
N MET A 34 0.68 69.36 48.08
CA MET A 34 2.06 69.76 48.42
C MET A 34 3.07 68.63 48.23
N ALA A 35 2.67 67.38 48.52
CA ALA A 35 3.51 66.22 48.23
C ALA A 35 3.70 66.07 46.71
N ASN A 36 2.65 66.23 45.90
CA ASN A 36 2.73 66.11 44.45
C ASN A 36 3.58 67.21 43.80
N GLU A 37 3.51 68.45 44.28
CA GLU A 37 4.39 69.54 43.80
C GLU A 37 5.87 69.27 44.14
N LYS A 38 6.18 68.86 45.38
CA LYS A 38 7.56 68.49 45.74
C LYS A 38 8.06 67.26 44.98
N ILE A 39 7.19 66.30 44.70
CA ILE A 39 7.52 65.14 43.87
C ILE A 39 7.81 65.57 42.43
N GLN A 40 7.06 66.52 41.86
CA GLN A 40 7.34 67.08 40.52
C GLN A 40 8.67 67.84 40.47
N GLU A 41 8.98 68.62 41.51
CA GLU A 41 10.25 69.34 41.61
C GLU A 41 11.45 68.37 41.70
N ILE A 42 11.32 67.30 42.48
CA ILE A 42 12.34 66.23 42.55
C ILE A 42 12.47 65.50 41.21
N MET A 43 11.37 65.25 40.50
CA MET A 43 11.39 64.57 39.20
C MET A 43 12.01 65.40 38.07
N ASN A 44 11.97 66.73 38.16
CA ASN A 44 12.58 67.63 37.17
C ASN A 44 14.08 67.85 37.38
N ASN A 45 14.67 67.26 38.43
CA ASN A 45 16.10 67.32 38.64
C ASN A 45 16.84 66.47 37.58
N GLU A 46 17.74 67.08 36.83
CA GLU A 46 18.49 66.46 35.72
C GLU A 46 19.21 65.16 36.14
N VAL A 47 19.66 65.10 37.39
CA VAL A 47 20.27 63.89 37.99
C VAL A 47 19.28 62.74 38.08
N VAL A 48 18.02 63.01 38.45
CA VAL A 48 16.95 62.00 38.58
C VAL A 48 16.56 61.44 37.22
N ILE A 49 16.52 62.28 36.17
CA ILE A 49 16.24 61.85 34.79
C ILE A 49 17.36 60.95 34.26
N LYS A 50 18.63 61.28 34.53
CA LYS A 50 19.77 60.48 34.07
C LYS A 50 19.82 59.12 34.76
N VAL A 51 19.61 59.08 36.07
CA VAL A 51 19.51 57.83 36.84
C VAL A 51 18.28 57.01 36.37
N GLY A 52 17.16 57.67 36.07
CA GLY A 52 15.97 57.01 35.51
C GLY A 52 16.25 56.30 34.19
N LYS A 53 16.98 56.94 33.25
CA LYS A 53 17.37 56.32 31.98
C LYS A 53 18.32 55.15 32.14
N GLU A 54 19.29 55.23 33.07
CA GLU A 54 20.18 54.10 33.36
C GLU A 54 19.41 52.92 33.96
N ILE A 55 18.44 53.19 34.85
CA ILE A 55 17.55 52.17 35.41
C ILE A 55 16.67 51.54 34.32
N GLU A 56 16.13 52.33 33.39
CA GLU A 56 15.33 51.82 32.27
C GLU A 56 16.16 50.95 31.31
N ASN A 57 17.37 51.38 30.96
CA ASN A 57 18.29 50.58 30.15
C ASN A 57 18.66 49.27 30.84
N LEU A 58 18.97 49.30 32.13
CA LEU A 58 19.31 48.11 32.92
C LEU A 58 18.11 47.17 33.07
N LYS A 59 16.89 47.72 33.20
CA LYS A 59 15.65 46.95 33.17
C LYS A 59 15.42 46.28 31.80
N GLN A 60 15.74 46.97 30.71
CA GLN A 60 15.61 46.44 29.36
C GLN A 60 16.63 45.33 29.09
N GLU A 61 17.90 45.50 29.50
CA GLU A 61 18.92 44.45 29.43
C GLU A 61 18.56 43.21 30.27
N LEU A 62 18.03 43.41 31.47
CA LEU A 62 17.53 42.31 32.31
C LEU A 62 16.36 41.59 31.66
N LYS A 63 15.44 42.32 31.03
CA LYS A 63 14.30 41.73 30.33
C LYS A 63 14.75 40.92 29.11
N GLU A 64 15.64 41.46 28.29
CA GLU A 64 16.22 40.73 27.16
C GLU A 64 17.03 39.50 27.59
N GLY A 65 17.76 39.59 28.70
CA GLY A 65 18.48 38.48 29.30
C GLY A 65 17.54 37.37 29.78
N TYR A 66 16.42 37.76 30.41
CA TYR A 66 15.38 36.83 30.86
C TYR A 66 14.67 36.15 29.69
N ASP A 67 14.27 36.89 28.67
CA ASP A 67 13.58 36.35 27.48
C ASP A 67 14.48 35.36 26.70
N LYS A 68 15.79 35.65 26.59
CA LYS A 68 16.76 34.70 25.99
C LYS A 68 16.92 33.43 26.82
N LEU A 69 16.89 33.54 28.15
CA LEU A 69 17.02 32.40 29.04
C LEU A 69 15.76 31.53 29.01
N ASP A 70 14.58 32.14 28.96
CA ASP A 70 13.29 31.44 28.83
C ASP A 70 13.18 30.72 27.47
N GLN A 71 13.51 31.38 26.36
CA GLN A 71 13.55 30.74 25.04
C GLN A 71 14.53 29.55 25.01
N LYS A 72 15.69 29.68 25.65
CA LYS A 72 16.66 28.57 25.74
C LYS A 72 16.13 27.42 26.60
N ALA A 73 15.45 27.71 27.70
CA ALA A 73 14.81 26.71 28.55
C ALA A 73 13.69 25.97 27.81
N GLN A 74 12.82 26.69 27.10
CA GLN A 74 11.75 26.12 26.29
C GLN A 74 12.30 25.22 25.18
N ASN A 75 13.35 25.66 24.46
CA ASN A 75 13.98 24.85 23.41
C ASN A 75 14.60 23.56 23.97
N VAL A 76 15.28 23.62 25.12
CA VAL A 76 15.83 22.43 25.79
C VAL A 76 14.70 21.50 26.25
N LEU A 77 13.61 22.04 26.80
CA LEU A 77 12.45 21.26 27.23
C LEU A 77 11.78 20.57 26.05
N HIS A 78 11.59 21.25 24.92
CA HIS A 78 11.06 20.67 23.68
C HIS A 78 11.96 19.56 23.14
N GLU A 79 13.29 19.75 23.16
CA GLU A 79 14.24 18.72 22.71
C GLU A 79 14.21 17.49 23.63
N GLN A 80 14.15 17.68 24.95
CA GLN A 80 14.03 16.59 25.92
C GLN A 80 12.69 15.86 25.81
N LYS A 81 11.58 16.58 25.62
CA LYS A 81 10.24 16.00 25.37
C LYS A 81 10.25 15.14 24.11
N ALA A 82 10.88 15.59 23.02
CA ALA A 82 11.00 14.82 21.79
C ALA A 82 11.83 13.52 21.99
N LYS A 83 12.96 13.60 22.70
CA LYS A 83 13.79 12.43 23.03
C LYS A 83 13.05 11.43 23.93
N MET A 84 12.33 11.92 24.93
CA MET A 84 11.54 11.10 25.84
C MET A 84 10.40 10.39 25.11
N ASN A 85 9.67 11.10 24.24
CA ASN A 85 8.62 10.51 23.40
C ASN A 85 9.16 9.41 22.48
N LEU A 86 10.35 9.59 21.90
CA LEU A 86 11.01 8.54 21.11
C LEU A 86 11.40 7.33 21.96
N TRP A 87 11.96 7.56 23.14
CA TRP A 87 12.34 6.48 24.06
C TRP A 87 11.13 5.67 24.55
N ILE A 88 10.03 6.34 24.92
CA ILE A 88 8.78 5.71 25.32
C ILE A 88 8.24 4.85 24.17
N LYS A 89 8.18 5.39 22.94
CA LYS A 89 7.72 4.66 21.76
C LYS A 89 8.56 3.39 21.52
N GLN A 90 9.89 3.48 21.62
CA GLN A 90 10.78 2.32 21.47
C GLN A 90 10.55 1.28 22.57
N LYS A 91 10.31 1.70 23.81
CA LYS A 91 10.02 0.77 24.92
C LYS A 91 8.69 0.05 24.74
N ILE A 92 7.66 0.77 24.29
CA ILE A 92 6.35 0.18 23.96
C ILE A 92 6.49 -0.84 22.82
N GLU A 93 7.18 -0.49 21.73
CA GLU A 93 7.42 -1.44 20.63
C GLU A 93 8.15 -2.71 21.11
N MET A 94 9.16 -2.56 21.96
CA MET A 94 9.87 -3.72 22.54
C MET A 94 8.98 -4.55 23.48
N ALA A 95 8.09 -3.93 24.24
CA ALA A 95 7.13 -4.64 25.08
C ALA A 95 6.15 -5.45 24.23
N ILE A 96 5.59 -4.83 23.17
CA ILE A 96 4.70 -5.51 22.21
C ILE A 96 5.41 -6.69 21.55
N ILE A 97 6.64 -6.52 21.10
CA ILE A 97 7.42 -7.62 20.49
C ILE A 97 7.54 -8.79 21.47
N ARG A 98 7.82 -8.54 22.76
CA ARG A 98 7.89 -9.60 23.77
C ARG A 98 6.55 -10.30 23.99
N VAL A 99 5.45 -9.53 23.99
CA VAL A 99 4.10 -10.10 24.11
C VAL A 99 3.80 -10.97 22.90
N LEU A 100 4.07 -10.48 21.69
CA LEU A 100 3.87 -11.25 20.45
C LEU A 100 4.63 -12.58 20.49
N GLU A 101 5.93 -12.55 20.81
CA GLU A 101 6.72 -13.80 20.91
C GLU A 101 6.18 -14.78 21.96
N LYS A 102 5.61 -14.28 23.08
CA LYS A 102 4.95 -15.14 24.07
C LYS A 102 3.62 -15.70 23.58
N THR A 103 2.88 -14.97 22.75
CA THR A 103 1.61 -15.42 22.16
C THR A 103 1.77 -16.40 21.01
N LYS A 104 2.96 -16.44 20.38
CA LYS A 104 3.29 -17.35 19.27
C LYS A 104 2.91 -18.82 19.56
N PRO A 105 3.42 -19.48 20.62
CA PRO A 105 3.08 -20.87 20.90
C PRO A 105 1.60 -21.07 21.22
N ILE A 106 0.95 -20.10 21.86
CA ILE A 106 -0.48 -20.17 22.20
C ILE A 106 -1.34 -20.15 20.93
N LEU A 107 -1.00 -19.28 19.97
CA LEU A 107 -1.67 -19.21 18.67
C LEU A 107 -1.45 -20.47 17.87
N LEU A 108 -0.23 -21.02 17.87
CA LEU A 108 0.07 -22.27 17.19
C LEU A 108 -0.74 -23.42 17.79
N GLU A 109 -0.76 -23.57 19.13
CA GLU A 109 -1.55 -24.58 19.83
C GLU A 109 -3.06 -24.42 19.58
N SER A 110 -3.55 -23.19 19.38
CA SER A 110 -4.96 -22.93 19.07
C SER A 110 -5.35 -23.28 17.63
N ILE A 111 -4.39 -23.27 16.70
CA ILE A 111 -4.61 -23.64 15.28
C ILE A 111 -4.51 -25.16 15.10
N LEU A 112 -3.67 -25.82 15.89
CA LEU A 112 -3.48 -27.26 15.84
C LEU A 112 -4.67 -27.97 16.51
N ASP A 113 -5.41 -28.76 15.72
CA ASP A 113 -6.48 -29.62 16.22
C ASP A 113 -5.86 -30.89 16.84
N PRO A 114 -6.24 -31.30 18.06
CA PRO A 114 -5.71 -32.51 18.71
C PRO A 114 -5.98 -33.81 17.94
N TYR A 115 -6.92 -33.82 16.98
CA TYR A 115 -7.24 -34.97 16.13
C TYR A 115 -6.57 -34.92 14.74
N MET A 116 -5.73 -33.92 14.49
CA MET A 116 -5.02 -33.78 13.22
C MET A 116 -3.90 -34.84 13.08
N CYS A 117 -3.68 -35.34 11.86
CA CYS A 117 -2.57 -36.27 11.63
C CYS A 117 -1.21 -35.55 11.74
N ASP A 118 -0.18 -36.24 12.26
CA ASP A 118 1.16 -35.69 12.49
C ASP A 118 1.79 -35.02 11.26
N CYS A 119 1.50 -35.55 10.06
CA CYS A 119 2.01 -34.99 8.81
C CYS A 119 1.43 -33.61 8.53
N LEU A 120 0.13 -33.42 8.80
CA LEU A 120 -0.53 -32.14 8.60
C LEU A 120 -0.17 -31.16 9.73
N SER A 121 -0.05 -31.61 10.98
CA SER A 121 0.43 -30.78 12.10
C SER A 121 1.79 -30.16 11.79
N LYS A 122 2.76 -30.99 11.36
CA LYS A 122 4.10 -30.51 10.98
C LYS A 122 4.07 -29.54 9.80
N LEU A 123 3.22 -29.79 8.80
CA LEU A 123 3.05 -28.88 7.68
C LEU A 123 2.50 -27.52 8.14
N ILE A 124 1.51 -27.52 9.04
CA ILE A 124 0.93 -26.29 9.59
C ILE A 124 1.96 -25.56 10.46
N GLU A 125 2.71 -26.28 11.30
CA GLU A 125 3.81 -25.72 12.09
C GLU A 125 4.86 -25.05 11.19
N ASP A 126 5.35 -25.74 10.16
CA ASP A 126 6.32 -25.20 9.21
C ASP A 126 5.79 -23.97 8.46
N VAL A 127 4.52 -24.01 8.05
CA VAL A 127 3.85 -22.87 7.41
C VAL A 127 3.75 -21.72 8.41
N PHE A 128 3.27 -21.97 9.63
CA PHE A 128 3.08 -20.96 10.66
C PHE A 128 4.39 -20.31 11.08
N GLU A 129 5.47 -21.09 11.24
CA GLU A 129 6.81 -20.60 11.55
C GLU A 129 7.36 -19.69 10.45
N GLU A 130 7.17 -20.05 9.18
CA GLU A 130 7.55 -19.19 8.05
C GLU A 130 6.71 -17.90 8.00
N VAL A 131 5.43 -18.02 8.34
CA VAL A 131 4.42 -16.97 8.35
C VAL A 131 4.57 -15.98 9.50
N TRP A 132 5.08 -16.44 10.64
CA TRP A 132 5.07 -15.71 11.90
C TRP A 132 5.73 -14.32 11.84
N PRO A 133 6.91 -14.15 11.20
CA PRO A 133 7.55 -12.84 11.06
C PRO A 133 6.64 -11.80 10.39
N ASP A 134 5.87 -12.20 9.37
CA ASP A 134 5.00 -11.26 8.65
C ASP A 134 3.74 -10.92 9.45
N ILE A 135 3.15 -11.90 10.16
CA ILE A 135 2.04 -11.63 11.11
C ILE A 135 2.49 -10.63 12.16
N LYS A 136 3.70 -10.83 12.71
CA LYS A 136 4.31 -9.93 13.69
C LYS A 136 4.51 -8.53 13.11
N GLU A 137 5.04 -8.42 11.90
CA GLU A 137 5.20 -7.12 11.22
C GLU A 137 3.86 -6.43 10.96
N GLU A 138 2.83 -7.16 10.53
CA GLU A 138 1.50 -6.61 10.27
C GLU A 138 0.83 -6.13 11.57
N ILE A 139 0.92 -6.89 12.66
CA ILE A 139 0.39 -6.45 13.97
C ILE A 139 1.15 -5.21 14.45
N LEU A 140 2.48 -5.20 14.36
CA LEU A 140 3.30 -4.03 14.69
C LEU A 140 2.92 -2.83 13.83
N LEU A 141 2.65 -3.03 12.55
CA LEU A 141 2.22 -1.99 11.63
C LEU A 141 0.86 -1.41 12.04
N GLN A 142 -0.12 -2.25 12.37
CA GLN A 142 -1.43 -1.80 12.82
C GLN A 142 -1.33 -1.01 14.14
N ILE A 143 -0.46 -1.44 15.04
CA ILE A 143 -0.19 -0.71 16.28
C ILE A 143 0.49 0.63 15.99
N ARG A 144 1.51 0.65 15.13
CA ARG A 144 2.19 1.89 14.71
C ARG A 144 1.23 2.89 14.06
N VAL A 145 0.30 2.43 13.24
CA VAL A 145 -0.72 3.29 12.60
C VAL A 145 -1.67 3.93 13.63
N LYS A 146 -1.90 3.30 14.80
CA LYS A 146 -2.71 3.89 15.87
C LYS A 146 -1.97 4.95 16.70
N TYR A 147 -0.69 4.73 16.99
CA TYR A 147 0.09 5.59 17.91
C TYR A 147 1.01 6.60 17.22
N ALA A 148 1.29 6.41 15.93
CA ALA A 148 2.05 7.36 15.13
C ALA A 148 1.15 7.87 14.01
N ASP A 149 1.19 9.19 13.77
CA ASP A 149 0.57 9.74 12.57
C ASP A 149 1.15 9.02 11.34
N PRO A 150 0.34 8.23 10.60
CA PRO A 150 0.81 7.69 9.35
C PRO A 150 1.19 8.87 8.46
N TYR A 151 2.25 8.74 7.68
CA TYR A 151 2.58 9.79 6.71
C TYR A 151 1.34 10.15 5.89
N GLU A 152 1.24 11.43 5.54
CA GLU A 152 0.47 11.81 4.35
C GLU A 152 0.92 10.91 3.20
N LEU A 153 -0.04 10.23 2.57
CA LEU A 153 0.18 9.48 1.33
C LEU A 153 1.11 10.32 0.48
N VAL A 154 2.31 9.81 0.16
CA VAL A 154 3.28 10.55 -0.65
C VAL A 154 2.54 10.96 -1.91
N GLU A 155 2.20 12.24 -2.02
CA GLU A 155 1.53 12.75 -3.19
C GLU A 155 2.55 12.68 -4.32
N PHE A 156 2.43 11.64 -5.14
CA PHE A 156 3.27 11.51 -6.30
C PHE A 156 2.96 12.67 -7.23
N PRO A 157 3.97 13.44 -7.66
CA PRO A 157 3.75 14.57 -8.53
C PRO A 157 3.08 14.05 -9.80
N LYS A 158 1.99 14.71 -10.22
CA LYS A 158 1.33 14.39 -11.49
C LYS A 158 2.38 14.43 -12.60
N PRO A 159 2.52 13.35 -13.40
CA PRO A 159 3.52 13.32 -14.45
C PRO A 159 3.28 14.47 -15.42
N LYS A 160 4.33 15.22 -15.74
CA LYS A 160 4.28 16.26 -16.75
C LYS A 160 4.31 15.58 -18.12
N LEU A 161 3.14 15.41 -18.74
CA LEU A 161 2.99 14.75 -20.03
C LEU A 161 2.85 15.77 -21.16
N CYS A 162 3.43 15.44 -22.31
CA CYS A 162 3.19 16.16 -23.58
C CYS A 162 1.85 15.72 -24.19
N CYS A 163 1.21 16.60 -24.97
CA CYS A 163 -0.14 16.38 -25.52
C CYS A 163 -0.31 15.09 -26.35
N ILE A 164 0.75 14.60 -26.99
CA ILE A 164 0.72 13.41 -27.88
C ILE A 164 0.67 12.09 -27.08
N GLU A 165 1.27 12.06 -25.88
CA GLU A 165 1.32 10.84 -25.05
C GLU A 165 0.05 10.65 -24.20
N TYR A 166 -0.83 11.66 -24.20
CA TYR A 166 -1.99 11.73 -23.32
C TYR A 166 -2.97 10.55 -23.49
N PRO A 167 -3.34 10.10 -24.70
CA PRO A 167 -4.30 8.99 -24.86
C PRO A 167 -3.75 7.66 -24.34
N TRP A 168 -2.47 7.38 -24.63
CA TRP A 168 -1.82 6.14 -24.20
C TRP A 168 -1.63 6.11 -22.68
N PHE A 169 -1.22 7.26 -22.10
CA PHE A 169 -1.12 7.41 -20.67
C PHE A 169 -2.47 7.23 -19.98
N TRP A 170 -3.53 7.85 -20.50
CA TRP A 170 -4.88 7.70 -19.94
C TRP A 170 -5.36 6.26 -19.98
N PHE A 171 -5.16 5.56 -21.10
CA PHE A 171 -5.51 4.14 -21.23
C PHE A 171 -4.71 3.27 -20.25
N LYS A 172 -3.39 3.50 -20.14
CA LYS A 172 -2.53 2.81 -19.17
C LYS A 172 -3.04 3.00 -17.74
N VAL A 173 -3.28 4.24 -17.33
CA VAL A 173 -3.76 4.58 -15.98
C VAL A 173 -5.10 3.94 -15.70
N TRP A 174 -6.05 4.07 -16.65
CA TRP A 174 -7.37 3.45 -16.54
C TRP A 174 -7.25 1.93 -16.40
N TYR A 175 -6.45 1.27 -17.24
CA TYR A 175 -6.27 -0.17 -17.23
C TYR A 175 -5.66 -0.65 -15.90
N LEU A 176 -4.58 -0.02 -15.45
CA LEU A 176 -3.90 -0.36 -14.20
C LEU A 176 -4.81 -0.12 -12.99
N TYR A 177 -5.56 0.99 -12.96
CA TYR A 177 -6.49 1.29 -11.86
C TYR A 177 -7.71 0.37 -11.85
N VAL A 178 -8.22 -0.02 -13.01
CA VAL A 178 -9.34 -0.98 -13.10
C VAL A 178 -8.91 -2.37 -12.63
N THR A 179 -7.73 -2.84 -13.05
CA THR A 179 -7.27 -4.21 -12.76
C THR A 179 -6.59 -4.36 -11.39
N GLN A 180 -5.94 -3.30 -10.90
CA GLN A 180 -5.09 -3.34 -9.71
C GLN A 180 -5.20 -2.04 -8.87
N PRO A 181 -6.41 -1.62 -8.47
CA PRO A 181 -6.57 -0.42 -7.65
C PRO A 181 -5.94 -0.62 -6.26
N PHE A 182 -5.36 0.46 -5.73
CA PHE A 182 -4.75 0.46 -4.39
C PHE A 182 -5.77 0.63 -3.23
N ASP A 183 -6.96 1.17 -3.54
CA ASP A 183 -7.96 1.65 -2.58
C ASP A 183 -9.27 0.86 -2.59
N LYS A 184 -9.44 -0.10 -3.51
CA LYS A 184 -10.67 -0.88 -3.66
C LYS A 184 -10.48 -2.34 -3.28
N SER A 185 -11.45 -2.85 -2.53
CA SER A 185 -11.54 -4.29 -2.25
C SER A 185 -11.84 -5.10 -3.52
N ILE A 186 -11.55 -6.39 -3.50
CA ILE A 186 -11.85 -7.30 -4.63
C ILE A 186 -13.34 -7.36 -4.90
N PHE A 187 -14.17 -7.41 -3.85
CA PHE A 187 -15.63 -7.39 -4.02
C PHE A 187 -16.12 -6.11 -4.69
N GLU A 188 -15.55 -4.97 -4.31
CA GLU A 188 -15.86 -3.69 -4.96
C GLU A 188 -15.42 -3.69 -6.43
N GLN A 189 -14.27 -4.27 -6.77
CA GLN A 189 -13.83 -4.44 -8.16
C GLN A 189 -14.81 -5.30 -8.98
N LEU A 190 -15.33 -6.39 -8.40
CA LEU A 190 -16.29 -7.28 -9.05
C LEU A 190 -17.61 -6.60 -9.41
N HIS A 191 -17.98 -5.50 -8.74
CA HIS A 191 -19.18 -4.73 -9.09
C HIS A 191 -18.98 -3.81 -10.32
N TRP A 192 -17.75 -3.60 -10.78
CA TRP A 192 -17.46 -2.65 -11.85
C TRP A 192 -17.47 -3.33 -13.23
N TYR A 193 -18.29 -2.82 -14.16
CA TYR A 193 -18.39 -3.37 -15.52
C TYR A 193 -17.06 -3.34 -16.29
N SER A 194 -16.25 -2.29 -16.12
CA SER A 194 -14.95 -2.18 -16.78
C SER A 194 -13.99 -3.32 -16.40
N TRP A 195 -14.07 -3.81 -15.16
CA TRP A 195 -13.26 -4.93 -14.70
C TRP A 195 -13.65 -6.22 -15.43
N TRP A 196 -14.96 -6.50 -15.52
CA TRP A 196 -15.48 -7.65 -16.24
C TRP A 196 -15.14 -7.62 -17.72
N LEU A 197 -15.20 -6.46 -18.37
CA LEU A 197 -14.81 -6.30 -19.76
C LEU A 197 -13.34 -6.74 -19.96
N VAL A 198 -12.42 -6.20 -19.15
CA VAL A 198 -11.00 -6.57 -19.23
C VAL A 198 -10.80 -8.05 -18.92
N PHE A 199 -11.48 -8.58 -17.91
CA PHE A 199 -11.38 -9.98 -17.52
C PHE A 199 -11.87 -10.95 -18.61
N ILE A 200 -13.02 -10.68 -19.23
CA ILE A 200 -13.58 -11.48 -20.32
C ILE A 200 -12.63 -11.47 -21.53
N VAL A 201 -12.08 -10.31 -21.87
CA VAL A 201 -11.13 -10.18 -22.98
C VAL A 201 -9.85 -10.98 -22.71
N GLN A 202 -9.37 -11.02 -21.45
CA GLN A 202 -8.25 -11.88 -21.04
C GLN A 202 -8.57 -13.38 -21.03
N LEU A 203 -9.85 -13.75 -20.91
CA LEU A 203 -10.29 -15.14 -20.86
C LEU A 203 -10.25 -15.83 -22.23
N ILE A 204 -10.19 -15.07 -23.33
CA ILE A 204 -10.24 -15.57 -24.70
C ILE A 204 -8.90 -16.24 -25.09
N PRO A 205 -8.83 -17.58 -25.25
CA PRO A 205 -7.58 -18.29 -25.52
C PRO A 205 -7.22 -18.36 -27.01
N PHE A 206 -8.01 -17.73 -27.89
CA PHE A 206 -7.90 -17.88 -29.34
C PHE A 206 -6.88 -16.91 -29.96
N TYR A 207 -6.22 -17.36 -31.04
CA TYR A 207 -5.27 -16.56 -31.86
C TYR A 207 -4.13 -15.87 -31.08
N GLY A 208 -3.80 -16.35 -29.89
CA GLY A 208 -2.81 -15.70 -29.03
C GLY A 208 -3.27 -14.34 -28.47
N ILE A 209 -4.56 -13.98 -28.56
CA ILE A 209 -5.11 -12.71 -28.05
C ILE A 209 -4.71 -12.50 -26.58
N GLN A 210 -4.85 -13.55 -25.76
CA GLN A 210 -4.38 -13.55 -24.37
C GLN A 210 -2.90 -13.17 -24.26
N ALA A 211 -2.02 -13.76 -25.08
CA ALA A 211 -0.59 -13.45 -25.07
C ALA A 211 -0.34 -11.97 -25.36
N PHE A 212 -1.01 -11.43 -26.39
CA PHE A 212 -0.90 -10.02 -26.76
C PHE A 212 -1.39 -9.09 -25.65
N ILE A 213 -2.52 -9.38 -25.01
CA ILE A 213 -3.02 -8.59 -23.87
C ILE A 213 -1.96 -8.57 -22.78
N TYR A 214 -1.38 -9.72 -22.43
CA TYR A 214 -0.34 -9.79 -21.40
C TYR A 214 0.98 -9.12 -21.79
N VAL A 215 1.32 -8.98 -23.09
CA VAL A 215 2.38 -8.06 -23.53
C VAL A 215 2.04 -6.64 -23.11
N PHE A 216 0.81 -6.17 -23.40
CA PHE A 216 0.39 -4.82 -22.99
C PHE A 216 0.41 -4.64 -21.48
N VAL A 217 -0.07 -5.64 -20.72
CA VAL A 217 0.03 -5.61 -19.25
C VAL A 217 1.48 -5.49 -18.82
N PHE A 218 2.37 -6.31 -19.38
CA PHE A 218 3.80 -6.28 -19.05
C PHE A 218 4.48 -4.94 -19.38
N LEU A 219 4.01 -4.25 -20.43
CA LEU A 219 4.48 -2.91 -20.77
C LEU A 219 3.96 -1.84 -19.80
N PHE A 220 2.77 -2.03 -19.24
CA PHE A 220 2.13 -1.06 -18.34
C PHE A 220 2.58 -1.17 -16.90
N ILE A 221 2.78 -2.39 -16.40
CA ILE A 221 3.16 -2.59 -14.99
C ILE A 221 4.49 -1.93 -14.65
N ASP A 222 4.64 -1.52 -13.40
CA ASP A 222 5.89 -1.04 -12.84
C ASP A 222 6.87 -2.20 -12.62
N LYS A 223 7.79 -2.38 -13.57
CA LYS A 223 8.85 -3.41 -13.54
C LYS A 223 9.86 -3.22 -12.42
N GLN A 224 9.86 -2.05 -11.77
CA GLN A 224 10.73 -1.81 -10.62
C GLN A 224 10.12 -2.30 -9.32
N ASP A 225 8.84 -2.64 -9.28
CA ASP A 225 8.19 -3.16 -8.07
C ASP A 225 8.12 -4.69 -8.08
N GLU A 226 8.57 -5.30 -6.98
CA GLU A 226 8.64 -6.75 -6.83
C GLU A 226 7.25 -7.39 -6.82
N TYR A 227 6.32 -6.82 -6.05
CA TYR A 227 4.96 -7.34 -5.92
C TYR A 227 4.20 -7.30 -7.25
N GLN A 228 4.37 -6.23 -8.05
CA GLN A 228 3.75 -6.13 -9.37
C GLN A 228 4.23 -7.23 -10.34
N LEU A 229 5.53 -7.54 -10.35
CA LEU A 229 6.09 -8.61 -11.18
C LEU A 229 5.59 -9.99 -10.74
N ILE A 230 5.58 -10.26 -9.42
CA ILE A 230 5.07 -11.52 -8.87
C ILE A 230 3.59 -11.68 -9.23
N ARG A 231 2.78 -10.64 -8.97
CA ARG A 231 1.36 -10.63 -9.28
C ARG A 231 1.11 -10.81 -10.77
N PHE A 232 1.95 -10.24 -11.64
CA PHE A 232 1.90 -10.49 -13.07
C PHE A 232 2.11 -11.97 -13.41
N ILE A 233 3.17 -12.60 -12.90
CA ILE A 233 3.49 -14.02 -13.13
C ILE A 233 2.34 -14.91 -12.65
N LEU A 234 1.88 -14.71 -11.40
CA LEU A 234 0.78 -15.49 -10.82
C LEU A 234 -0.52 -15.28 -11.58
N ALA A 235 -0.86 -14.04 -11.93
CA ALA A 235 -2.07 -13.73 -12.68
C ALA A 235 -2.03 -14.38 -14.06
N PHE A 236 -0.89 -14.30 -14.74
CA PHE A 236 -0.66 -14.89 -16.05
C PHE A 236 -0.86 -16.41 -16.03
N LYS A 237 -0.16 -17.12 -15.14
CA LYS A 237 -0.22 -18.58 -15.01
C LYS A 237 -1.59 -19.07 -14.55
N SER A 238 -2.25 -18.32 -13.66
CA SER A 238 -3.63 -18.62 -13.27
C SER A 238 -4.59 -18.49 -14.44
N MET A 239 -4.46 -17.44 -15.26
CA MET A 239 -5.30 -17.30 -16.45
C MET A 239 -4.99 -18.39 -17.47
N GLN A 240 -3.74 -18.82 -17.61
CA GLN A 240 -3.37 -19.96 -18.45
C GLN A 240 -4.07 -21.25 -17.98
N PHE A 241 -4.16 -21.51 -16.67
CA PHE A 241 -4.93 -22.64 -16.15
C PHE A 241 -6.42 -22.54 -16.50
N ILE A 242 -7.04 -21.38 -16.29
CA ILE A 242 -8.48 -21.21 -16.53
C ILE A 242 -8.80 -21.28 -18.04
N SER A 243 -8.09 -20.51 -18.86
CA SER A 243 -8.38 -20.36 -20.29
C SER A 243 -7.88 -21.53 -21.13
N ILE A 244 -6.58 -21.84 -21.06
CA ILE A 244 -5.97 -22.91 -21.86
C ILE A 244 -6.23 -24.28 -21.24
N GLY A 245 -6.22 -24.39 -19.90
CA GLY A 245 -6.52 -25.64 -19.20
C GLY A 245 -8.00 -25.97 -19.19
N LEU A 246 -8.81 -25.29 -18.36
CA LEU A 246 -10.23 -25.65 -18.15
C LEU A 246 -11.10 -25.40 -19.38
N ILE A 247 -11.11 -24.17 -19.90
CA ILE A 247 -11.95 -23.82 -21.07
C ILE A 247 -11.46 -24.57 -22.30
N GLY A 248 -10.14 -24.66 -22.51
CA GLY A 248 -9.54 -25.48 -23.57
C GLY A 248 -9.97 -26.94 -23.50
N THR A 249 -9.92 -27.56 -22.32
CA THR A 249 -10.38 -28.96 -22.15
C THR A 249 -11.87 -29.10 -22.49
N MET A 250 -12.71 -28.18 -22.02
CA MET A 250 -14.15 -28.22 -22.31
C MET A 250 -14.43 -28.09 -23.81
N VAL A 251 -13.84 -27.09 -24.48
CA VAL A 251 -13.99 -26.90 -25.93
C VAL A 251 -13.47 -28.12 -26.69
N GLY A 252 -12.28 -28.61 -26.36
CA GLY A 252 -11.69 -29.81 -26.96
C GLY A 252 -12.59 -31.04 -26.80
N TYR A 253 -13.17 -31.23 -25.62
CA TYR A 253 -14.10 -32.32 -25.34
C TYR A 253 -15.38 -32.21 -26.15
N PHE A 254 -16.02 -31.03 -26.20
CA PHE A 254 -17.24 -30.83 -26.98
C PHE A 254 -17.00 -31.00 -28.48
N THR A 255 -15.89 -30.48 -29.01
CA THR A 255 -15.51 -30.64 -30.42
C THR A 255 -15.22 -32.11 -30.73
N PHE A 256 -14.47 -32.80 -29.86
CA PHE A 256 -14.21 -34.23 -30.02
C PHE A 256 -15.49 -35.07 -29.94
N TYR A 257 -16.38 -34.79 -28.98
CA TYR A 257 -17.65 -35.49 -28.82
C TYR A 257 -18.58 -35.27 -30.01
N SER A 258 -18.73 -34.02 -30.45
CA SER A 258 -19.52 -33.67 -31.65
C SER A 258 -19.00 -34.43 -32.85
N CYS A 259 -17.67 -34.50 -33.00
CA CYS A 259 -17.12 -35.22 -34.12
C CYS A 259 -17.22 -36.74 -34.02
N ALA A 260 -16.87 -37.34 -32.88
CA ALA A 260 -16.77 -38.78 -32.75
C ALA A 260 -18.12 -39.48 -32.53
N VAL A 261 -19.10 -38.80 -31.93
CA VAL A 261 -20.36 -39.40 -31.49
C VAL A 261 -21.56 -38.93 -32.30
N VAL A 262 -21.63 -37.64 -32.63
CA VAL A 262 -22.82 -37.04 -33.28
C VAL A 262 -22.78 -37.21 -34.81
N SER A 263 -21.60 -37.29 -35.40
CA SER A 263 -21.46 -37.47 -36.86
C SER A 263 -21.92 -38.87 -37.31
N THR A 264 -22.64 -38.93 -38.43
CA THR A 264 -23.04 -40.21 -39.05
C THR A 264 -21.82 -40.98 -39.53
N VAL A 265 -21.83 -42.32 -39.41
CA VAL A 265 -20.70 -43.23 -39.67
C VAL A 265 -19.90 -42.89 -40.93
N ASP A 266 -20.55 -42.60 -42.06
CA ASP A 266 -19.87 -42.31 -43.35
C ASP A 266 -19.25 -40.91 -43.46
N LYS A 267 -19.72 -39.94 -42.66
CA LYS A 267 -19.19 -38.56 -42.64
C LYS A 267 -18.20 -38.31 -41.50
N SER A 268 -18.22 -39.15 -40.47
CA SER A 268 -17.41 -39.02 -39.26
C SER A 268 -15.93 -38.73 -39.48
N TYR A 269 -15.32 -39.40 -40.46
CA TYR A 269 -13.90 -39.20 -40.75
C TYR A 269 -13.60 -37.83 -41.40
N GLN A 270 -14.41 -37.43 -42.38
CA GLN A 270 -14.22 -36.14 -43.06
C GLN A 270 -14.58 -34.98 -42.13
N ASP A 271 -15.67 -35.12 -41.38
CA ASP A 271 -16.09 -34.14 -40.38
C ASP A 271 -15.01 -33.95 -39.31
N CYS A 272 -14.31 -35.02 -38.86
CA CYS A 272 -13.20 -34.88 -37.90
C CYS A 272 -11.95 -34.24 -38.50
N LYS A 273 -11.74 -34.42 -39.81
CA LYS A 273 -10.64 -33.80 -40.52
C LYS A 273 -10.83 -32.30 -40.70
N GLU A 274 -12.08 -31.82 -40.77
CA GLU A 274 -12.44 -30.42 -41.03
C GLU A 274 -12.91 -29.66 -39.78
N GLU A 275 -13.55 -30.34 -38.83
CA GLU A 275 -14.13 -29.76 -37.61
C GLU A 275 -13.47 -30.25 -36.31
N GLY A 276 -12.46 -31.12 -36.41
CA GLY A 276 -11.67 -31.58 -35.29
C GLY A 276 -11.03 -30.44 -34.45
N PRO A 277 -10.64 -30.77 -33.20
CA PRO A 277 -10.06 -29.79 -32.28
C PRO A 277 -8.79 -29.16 -32.88
N ALA A 278 -8.71 -27.83 -32.78
CA ALA A 278 -7.62 -26.97 -33.26
C ALA A 278 -7.60 -26.59 -34.75
N ILE A 279 -8.61 -26.95 -35.54
CA ILE A 279 -8.63 -26.58 -36.98
C ILE A 279 -8.90 -25.09 -37.18
N PHE A 280 -9.74 -24.47 -36.34
CA PHE A 280 -10.05 -23.03 -36.41
C PHE A 280 -8.87 -22.11 -36.08
N LEU A 281 -7.77 -22.66 -35.57
CA LEU A 281 -6.61 -21.89 -35.14
C LEU A 281 -5.52 -21.89 -36.21
N ASN A 282 -5.06 -20.68 -36.53
CA ASN A 282 -3.84 -20.50 -37.32
C ASN A 282 -2.66 -21.04 -36.52
N PHE A 283 -2.18 -22.22 -36.90
CA PHE A 283 -1.12 -22.97 -36.23
C PHE A 283 0.10 -22.10 -35.84
N TRP A 284 0.61 -21.31 -36.79
CA TRP A 284 1.75 -20.42 -36.55
C TRP A 284 1.47 -19.33 -35.53
N SER A 285 0.27 -18.75 -35.55
CA SER A 285 -0.11 -17.71 -34.58
C SER A 285 -0.27 -18.28 -33.18
N ASP A 286 -0.73 -19.52 -33.05
CA ASP A 286 -0.90 -20.17 -31.75
C ASP A 286 0.45 -20.53 -31.13
N ILE A 287 1.37 -21.08 -31.92
CA ILE A 287 2.75 -21.35 -31.48
C ILE A 287 3.47 -20.06 -31.12
N ALA A 288 3.40 -19.04 -31.98
CA ALA A 288 4.05 -17.76 -31.71
C ALA A 288 3.48 -17.11 -30.44
N GLY A 289 2.15 -17.16 -30.26
CA GLY A 289 1.48 -16.72 -29.05
C GLY A 289 1.98 -17.47 -27.82
N PHE A 290 2.05 -18.80 -27.88
CA PHE A 290 2.51 -19.63 -26.78
C PHE A 290 4.01 -19.42 -26.43
N LEU A 291 4.87 -19.25 -27.43
CA LEU A 291 6.28 -18.92 -27.19
C LEU A 291 6.43 -17.54 -26.58
N LEU A 292 5.66 -16.57 -27.06
CA LEU A 292 5.62 -15.22 -26.48
C LEU A 292 5.17 -15.27 -25.02
N GLN A 293 4.17 -16.10 -24.69
CA GLN A 293 3.73 -16.35 -23.33
C GLN A 293 4.87 -16.85 -22.43
N LEU A 294 5.61 -17.86 -22.90
CA LEU A 294 6.76 -18.40 -22.17
C LEU A 294 7.85 -17.33 -21.95
N LEU A 295 8.20 -16.59 -23.00
CA LEU A 295 9.21 -15.54 -22.93
C LEU A 295 8.86 -14.43 -21.94
N LEU A 296 7.60 -13.97 -21.91
CA LEU A 296 7.16 -12.91 -20.99
C LEU A 296 7.33 -13.31 -19.52
N VAL A 297 6.99 -14.56 -19.17
CA VAL A 297 7.13 -15.05 -17.79
C VAL A 297 8.59 -15.12 -17.37
N TRP A 298 9.48 -15.64 -18.23
CA TRP A 298 10.91 -15.69 -17.93
C TRP A 298 11.55 -14.30 -17.87
N LEU A 299 11.13 -13.37 -18.74
CA LEU A 299 11.56 -11.97 -18.66
C LEU A 299 11.14 -11.32 -17.33
N ALA A 300 9.92 -11.59 -16.85
CA ALA A 300 9.46 -11.10 -15.56
C ALA A 300 10.32 -11.64 -14.40
N ILE A 301 10.71 -12.91 -14.43
CA ILE A 301 11.60 -13.52 -13.42
C ILE A 301 13.00 -12.90 -13.45
N ILE A 302 13.55 -12.64 -14.63
CA ILE A 302 14.85 -11.98 -14.76
C ILE A 302 14.77 -10.56 -14.18
N LEU A 303 13.68 -9.82 -14.47
CA LEU A 303 13.45 -8.49 -13.91
C LEU A 303 13.23 -8.49 -12.39
N LEU A 304 12.72 -9.59 -11.83
CA LEU A 304 12.50 -9.74 -10.38
C LEU A 304 13.81 -9.61 -9.59
N LYS A 305 14.94 -9.99 -10.18
CA LYS A 305 16.27 -9.80 -9.56
C LYS A 305 16.65 -8.32 -9.43
N CYS A 306 16.11 -7.47 -10.30
CA CYS A 306 16.38 -6.04 -10.35
C CYS A 306 15.32 -5.18 -9.65
N SER A 307 14.17 -5.75 -9.28
CA SER A 307 13.08 -5.00 -8.66
C SER A 307 13.37 -4.62 -7.21
N LYS A 308 12.70 -3.57 -6.73
CA LYS A 308 12.75 -3.03 -5.37
C LYS A 308 11.40 -3.25 -4.70
N ILE A 309 11.40 -3.35 -3.37
CA ILE A 309 10.18 -3.44 -2.56
C ILE A 309 9.62 -2.02 -2.40
N LYS A 310 8.50 -1.67 -3.06
CA LYS A 310 7.83 -0.36 -2.88
C LYS A 310 6.64 -0.39 -1.92
N GLY A 311 6.09 -1.56 -1.62
CA GLY A 311 4.88 -1.71 -0.80
C GLY A 311 5.02 -1.42 0.70
N GLN A 312 6.24 -1.22 1.20
CA GLN A 312 6.43 -0.93 2.63
C GLN A 312 5.98 0.50 2.98
N ILE A 313 5.05 0.59 3.93
CA ILE A 313 4.68 1.86 4.56
C ILE A 313 5.90 2.32 5.36
N ARG A 314 6.51 3.43 4.94
CA ARG A 314 7.62 4.01 5.69
C ARG A 314 7.05 4.80 6.87
N PHE A 315 7.77 4.88 7.99
CA PHE A 315 7.44 5.77 9.13
C PHE A 315 8.62 6.74 9.40
N LYS A 316 8.34 8.02 9.70
CA LYS A 316 9.37 9.10 9.79
C LYS A 316 10.45 8.82 10.81
N HIS A 317 10.06 8.24 11.93
CA HIS A 317 10.97 7.89 13.00
C HIS A 317 11.78 6.62 12.71
N VAL A 318 11.22 5.69 11.92
CA VAL A 318 11.89 4.44 11.57
C VAL A 318 12.93 4.66 10.47
N GLN A 319 12.69 5.57 9.51
CA GLN A 319 13.64 5.87 8.43
C GLN A 319 15.01 6.31 8.95
N VAL A 320 15.07 7.11 10.02
CA VAL A 320 16.37 7.58 10.56
C VAL A 320 17.17 6.41 11.14
N ALA A 321 16.49 5.49 11.84
CA ALA A 321 17.12 4.29 12.38
C ALA A 321 17.49 3.29 11.28
N GLU A 322 16.59 3.04 10.33
CA GLU A 322 16.83 2.15 9.18
C GLU A 322 17.91 2.68 8.24
N GLN A 323 17.97 3.99 7.97
CA GLN A 323 19.04 4.56 7.16
C GLN A 323 20.40 4.37 7.85
N GLN A 324 20.47 4.47 9.17
CA GLN A 324 21.71 4.20 9.90
C GLN A 324 22.09 2.72 9.84
N ILE A 325 21.13 1.79 9.94
CA ILE A 325 21.37 0.35 9.83
C ILE A 325 21.74 -0.03 8.40
N ASN A 326 21.00 0.45 7.39
CA ASN A 326 21.26 0.21 5.98
C ASN A 326 22.61 0.81 5.56
N ASN A 327 23.00 1.99 6.04
CA ASN A 327 24.34 2.53 5.76
C ASN A 327 25.46 1.67 6.38
N LYS A 328 25.20 0.97 7.49
CA LYS A 328 26.13 -0.01 8.07
C LYS A 328 26.17 -1.31 7.26
N ILE A 329 25.01 -1.85 6.87
CA ILE A 329 24.90 -3.10 6.08
C ILE A 329 25.42 -2.92 4.65
N GLN A 330 25.13 -1.77 4.03
CA GLN A 330 25.55 -1.40 2.67
C GLN A 330 27.05 -1.14 2.57
N LYS A 331 27.72 -0.77 3.67
CA LYS A 331 29.19 -0.72 3.74
C LYS A 331 29.84 -2.11 3.80
N GLN A 332 29.09 -3.16 4.11
CA GLN A 332 29.63 -4.52 4.33
C GLN A 332 29.30 -5.51 3.20
N SER A 333 28.55 -5.09 2.19
CA SER A 333 28.07 -5.95 1.10
C SER A 333 28.51 -5.43 -0.27
N CYS A 334 29.83 -5.31 -0.48
CA CYS A 334 30.44 -5.06 -1.79
C CYS A 334 31.01 -6.37 -2.35
N CYS A 335 30.13 -7.31 -2.73
CA CYS A 335 30.47 -8.41 -3.65
C CYS A 335 29.22 -8.80 -4.43
N LEU A 336 29.32 -8.65 -5.75
CA LEU A 336 28.26 -8.67 -6.76
C LEU A 336 27.51 -10.02 -6.90
N CYS A 337 27.69 -11.00 -6.00
CA CYS A 337 27.18 -12.36 -6.17
C CYS A 337 26.48 -13.00 -4.94
N CYS A 338 26.53 -12.43 -3.73
CA CYS A 338 26.12 -13.19 -2.52
C CYS A 338 24.78 -12.80 -1.87
N THR A 339 24.11 -11.70 -2.27
CA THR A 339 22.75 -11.34 -1.80
C THR A 339 21.67 -11.66 -2.83
N PHE A 340 21.92 -12.69 -3.65
CA PHE A 340 21.01 -13.12 -4.73
C PHE A 340 19.86 -14.03 -4.27
N ASN A 341 19.84 -14.46 -3.00
CA ASN A 341 18.94 -15.53 -2.55
C ASN A 341 17.62 -15.07 -1.92
N ASP A 342 17.45 -13.77 -1.65
CA ASP A 342 16.27 -13.32 -0.87
C ASP A 342 15.10 -12.81 -1.73
N ARG A 343 15.32 -12.44 -3.00
CA ARG A 343 14.28 -11.84 -3.85
C ARG A 343 13.54 -12.87 -4.68
N GLY A 344 12.20 -12.81 -4.66
CA GLY A 344 11.33 -13.77 -5.32
C GLY A 344 11.06 -15.07 -4.53
N GLY A 345 11.72 -15.28 -3.39
CA GLY A 345 11.41 -16.34 -2.44
C GLY A 345 11.21 -17.73 -3.08
N ARG A 346 10.11 -18.39 -2.73
CA ARG A 346 9.80 -19.75 -3.20
C ARG A 346 9.27 -19.78 -4.63
N LEU A 347 9.00 -18.63 -5.26
CA LEU A 347 8.46 -18.56 -6.63
C LEU A 347 9.40 -19.21 -7.65
N TYR A 348 10.71 -19.16 -7.42
CA TYR A 348 11.69 -19.79 -8.33
C TYR A 348 11.51 -21.31 -8.41
N CYS A 349 11.22 -21.98 -7.29
CA CYS A 349 10.93 -23.42 -7.28
C CYS A 349 9.66 -23.75 -8.09
N PHE A 350 8.62 -22.93 -7.99
CA PHE A 350 7.41 -23.10 -8.80
C PHE A 350 7.66 -22.86 -10.29
N MET A 351 8.55 -21.93 -10.63
CA MET A 351 8.95 -21.70 -12.01
C MET A 351 9.82 -22.82 -12.58
N LEU A 352 10.66 -23.45 -11.75
CA LEU A 352 11.37 -24.67 -12.13
C LEU A 352 10.40 -25.85 -12.34
N TYR A 353 9.40 -25.99 -11.49
CA TYR A 353 8.30 -26.95 -11.69
C TYR A 353 7.57 -26.71 -13.02
N ASP A 354 7.23 -25.46 -13.33
CA ASP A 354 6.60 -25.10 -14.59
C ASP A 354 7.48 -25.44 -15.81
N LEU A 355 8.79 -25.24 -15.71
CA LEU A 355 9.75 -25.63 -16.75
C LEU A 355 9.77 -27.15 -16.96
N ILE A 356 9.77 -27.94 -15.88
CA ILE A 356 9.72 -29.40 -15.96
C ILE A 356 8.41 -29.86 -16.60
N CYS A 357 7.28 -29.26 -16.22
CA CYS A 357 5.97 -29.54 -16.82
C CYS A 357 5.95 -29.21 -18.32
N PHE A 358 6.55 -28.08 -18.71
CA PHE A 358 6.69 -27.69 -20.10
C PHE A 358 7.52 -28.72 -20.89
N LEU A 359 8.70 -29.08 -20.39
CA LEU A 359 9.55 -30.09 -21.03
C LEU A 359 8.86 -31.46 -21.12
N GLY A 360 8.13 -31.85 -20.09
CA GLY A 360 7.31 -33.07 -20.08
C GLY A 360 6.21 -33.05 -21.16
N CYS A 361 5.53 -31.91 -21.35
CA CYS A 361 4.51 -31.75 -22.39
C CYS A 361 5.12 -31.75 -23.80
N VAL A 362 6.30 -31.16 -23.98
CA VAL A 362 7.05 -31.24 -25.25
C VAL A 362 7.48 -32.68 -25.54
N ALA A 363 8.00 -33.40 -24.53
CA ALA A 363 8.38 -34.81 -24.67
C ALA A 363 7.17 -35.69 -25.01
N LEU A 364 6.01 -35.45 -24.37
CA LEU A 364 4.75 -36.14 -24.70
C LEU A 364 4.33 -35.86 -26.15
N PHE A 365 4.37 -34.60 -26.59
CA PHE A 365 4.05 -34.23 -27.97
C PHE A 365 4.97 -34.92 -28.98
N LEU A 366 6.29 -34.91 -28.74
CA LEU A 366 7.27 -35.55 -29.61
C LEU A 366 7.12 -37.08 -29.60
N GLY A 367 6.88 -37.69 -28.44
CA GLY A 367 6.67 -39.13 -28.30
C GLY A 367 5.44 -39.61 -29.07
N LEU A 368 4.31 -38.91 -28.94
CA LEU A 368 3.12 -39.19 -29.74
C LEU A 368 3.40 -38.98 -31.23
N SER A 369 4.07 -37.88 -31.58
CA SER A 369 4.40 -37.55 -32.98
C SER A 369 5.30 -38.59 -33.66
N VAL A 370 6.16 -39.28 -32.91
CA VAL A 370 7.06 -40.33 -33.43
C VAL A 370 6.39 -41.72 -33.43
N SER A 371 5.49 -41.99 -32.48
CA SER A 371 4.89 -43.32 -32.31
C SER A 371 3.87 -43.71 -33.38
N ASP A 372 3.14 -42.75 -33.95
CA ASP A 372 2.21 -43.01 -35.05
C ASP A 372 2.87 -42.56 -36.35
N GLY A 373 2.95 -43.46 -37.35
CA GLY A 373 3.70 -43.30 -38.60
C GLY A 373 3.33 -42.08 -39.47
N GLU A 374 2.89 -42.29 -40.71
CA GLU A 374 2.54 -41.18 -41.62
C GLU A 374 1.28 -40.43 -41.13
N ARG A 375 1.50 -39.39 -40.29
CA ARG A 375 0.42 -38.55 -39.79
C ARG A 375 0.06 -37.44 -40.76
N MET A 376 -1.24 -37.16 -40.85
CA MET A 376 -1.72 -35.95 -41.52
C MET A 376 -1.57 -34.72 -40.63
N LEU A 377 -1.45 -33.54 -41.25
CA LEU A 377 -1.25 -32.25 -40.56
C LEU A 377 -2.28 -31.99 -39.44
N TRP A 378 -3.54 -32.40 -39.60
CA TRP A 378 -4.60 -32.20 -38.60
C TRP A 378 -4.31 -32.97 -37.30
N GLN A 379 -3.70 -34.16 -37.36
CA GLN A 379 -3.37 -34.95 -36.18
C GLN A 379 -2.27 -34.28 -35.35
N TYR A 380 -1.29 -33.65 -36.00
CA TYR A 380 -0.28 -32.84 -35.30
C TYR A 380 -0.91 -31.64 -34.59
N LYS A 381 -1.86 -30.94 -35.25
CA LYS A 381 -2.59 -29.82 -34.64
C LYS A 381 -3.37 -30.27 -33.40
N SER A 382 -4.10 -31.38 -33.48
CA SER A 382 -4.86 -31.92 -32.34
C SER A 382 -3.95 -32.40 -31.21
N THR A 383 -2.81 -33.04 -31.53
CA THR A 383 -1.83 -33.47 -30.51
C THR A 383 -1.18 -32.28 -29.80
N MET A 384 -0.84 -31.23 -30.57
CA MET A 384 -0.31 -29.99 -30.01
C MET A 384 -1.34 -29.30 -29.10
N TYR A 385 -2.60 -29.25 -29.53
CA TYR A 385 -3.69 -28.70 -28.73
C TYR A 385 -3.88 -29.45 -27.42
N LEU A 386 -3.83 -30.79 -27.45
CA LEU A 386 -3.88 -31.62 -26.25
C LEU A 386 -2.69 -31.33 -25.33
N ALA A 387 -1.46 -31.33 -25.85
CA ALA A 387 -0.26 -31.05 -25.06
C ALA A 387 -0.32 -29.66 -24.40
N LYS A 388 -0.77 -28.64 -25.13
CA LYS A 388 -0.97 -27.28 -24.63
C LYS A 388 -2.03 -27.23 -23.52
N THR A 389 -3.14 -27.95 -23.70
CA THR A 389 -4.23 -28.04 -22.71
C THR A 389 -3.75 -28.72 -21.42
N VAL A 390 -3.01 -29.83 -21.54
CA VAL A 390 -2.38 -30.53 -20.40
C VAL A 390 -1.42 -29.60 -19.66
N TYR A 391 -0.56 -28.87 -20.38
CA TYR A 391 0.32 -27.87 -19.77
C TYR A 391 -0.45 -26.75 -19.07
N GLY A 392 -1.56 -26.29 -19.65
CA GLY A 392 -2.49 -25.37 -19.01
C GLY A 392 -3.03 -25.91 -17.69
N LEU A 393 -3.50 -27.16 -17.67
CA LEU A 393 -3.99 -27.82 -16.44
C LEU A 393 -2.90 -27.98 -15.37
N LEU A 394 -1.66 -28.27 -15.78
CA LEU A 394 -0.50 -28.35 -14.86
C LEU A 394 -0.14 -27.00 -14.22
N SER A 395 -0.67 -25.88 -14.74
CA SER A 395 -0.51 -24.55 -14.12
C SER A 395 -1.42 -24.32 -12.90
N PHE A 396 -2.20 -25.33 -12.47
CA PHE A 396 -3.09 -25.26 -11.30
C PHE A 396 -2.45 -24.70 -10.02
N PRO A 397 -1.21 -25.07 -9.62
CA PRO A 397 -0.62 -24.56 -8.37
C PRO A 397 -0.56 -23.03 -8.32
N PHE A 398 -0.38 -22.36 -9.46
CA PHE A 398 -0.33 -20.89 -9.53
C PHE A 398 -1.69 -20.24 -9.23
N LEU A 399 -2.80 -20.94 -9.49
CA LEU A 399 -4.15 -20.45 -9.19
C LEU A 399 -4.37 -20.34 -7.68
N VAL A 400 -3.89 -21.31 -6.90
CA VAL A 400 -4.00 -21.30 -5.43
C VAL A 400 -3.35 -20.04 -4.86
N PHE A 401 -2.20 -19.65 -5.40
CA PHE A 401 -1.46 -18.47 -4.93
C PHE A 401 -1.95 -17.13 -5.47
N ARG A 402 -2.91 -17.14 -6.40
CA ARG A 402 -3.62 -15.94 -6.81
C ARG A 402 -4.63 -15.47 -5.75
N VAL A 403 -5.04 -16.37 -4.85
CA VAL A 403 -5.93 -15.99 -3.75
C VAL A 403 -5.20 -14.99 -2.84
N PRO A 404 -5.80 -13.81 -2.59
CA PRO A 404 -5.22 -12.83 -1.68
C PRO A 404 -5.00 -13.47 -0.31
N GLY A 405 -3.83 -13.25 0.29
CA GLY A 405 -3.49 -13.92 1.54
C GLY A 405 -2.95 -15.35 1.37
N LEU A 406 -2.71 -15.86 0.16
CA LEU A 406 -1.78 -16.99 -0.05
C LEU A 406 -0.53 -16.57 -0.84
N THR A 407 -0.59 -15.47 -1.58
CA THR A 407 0.56 -14.91 -2.31
C THR A 407 1.75 -14.58 -1.40
N TRP A 408 1.47 -14.12 -0.18
CA TRP A 408 2.50 -13.79 0.80
C TRP A 408 3.31 -15.01 1.25
N LEU A 409 2.70 -16.22 1.27
CA LEU A 409 3.39 -17.46 1.60
C LEU A 409 4.52 -17.79 0.62
N LEU A 410 4.41 -17.36 -0.65
CA LEU A 410 5.50 -17.51 -1.61
C LEU A 410 6.52 -16.39 -1.54
N THR A 411 6.02 -15.18 -1.29
CA THR A 411 6.79 -13.97 -1.49
C THR A 411 6.58 -13.04 -0.33
N ARG A 412 7.66 -12.65 0.35
CA ARG A 412 7.67 -11.61 1.40
C ARG A 412 7.45 -10.20 0.83
N SER A 413 6.74 -10.10 -0.31
CA SER A 413 6.48 -8.85 -0.99
C SER A 413 5.20 -8.24 -0.46
N HIS A 414 5.27 -6.99 0.01
CA HIS A 414 4.09 -6.25 0.45
C HIS A 414 3.25 -5.84 -0.74
N GLY A 415 1.93 -5.90 -0.56
CA GLY A 415 0.97 -5.54 -1.60
C GLY A 415 1.13 -4.11 -2.09
N THR A 416 1.18 -3.94 -3.40
CA THR A 416 1.09 -2.63 -4.09
C THR A 416 -0.08 -2.61 -5.07
N GLY A 417 -0.58 -1.42 -5.35
CA GLY A 417 -1.62 -1.14 -6.33
C GLY A 417 -1.37 0.19 -7.04
N TYR A 418 -2.25 0.58 -7.96
CA TYR A 418 -2.13 1.84 -8.68
C TYR A 418 -3.16 2.84 -8.18
N ASP A 419 -2.76 4.11 -8.08
CA ASP A 419 -3.66 5.23 -7.86
C ASP A 419 -4.35 5.67 -9.17
N CYS A 420 -5.25 6.65 -9.09
CA CYS A 420 -5.92 7.22 -10.26
C CYS A 420 -5.00 8.00 -11.21
N ASN A 421 -3.73 8.17 -10.87
CA ASN A 421 -2.70 8.78 -11.70
C ASN A 421 -1.72 7.73 -12.29
N GLY A 422 -1.91 6.44 -11.99
CA GLY A 422 -1.04 5.35 -12.43
C GLY A 422 0.27 5.23 -11.67
N ASN A 423 0.40 5.84 -10.50
CA ASN A 423 1.54 5.64 -9.61
C ASN A 423 1.37 4.33 -8.85
N CYS A 424 2.45 3.55 -8.76
CA CYS A 424 2.49 2.35 -7.93
C CYS A 424 2.67 2.74 -6.46
N VAL A 425 1.66 2.46 -5.65
CA VAL A 425 1.57 2.85 -4.24
C VAL A 425 1.29 1.62 -3.37
N PRO A 426 1.64 1.64 -2.07
CA PRO A 426 1.26 0.60 -1.14
C PRO A 426 -0.25 0.37 -1.12
N LEU A 427 -0.69 -0.89 -1.04
CA LEU A 427 -2.10 -1.23 -0.84
C LEU A 427 -2.57 -0.68 0.51
N VAL A 428 -3.71 -0.01 0.50
CA VAL A 428 -4.29 0.54 1.73
C VAL A 428 -4.95 -0.60 2.51
N SER A 429 -4.59 -0.77 3.79
CA SER A 429 -5.23 -1.78 4.63
C SER A 429 -6.73 -1.49 4.79
N ASN A 430 -7.56 -2.51 5.02
CA ASN A 430 -9.01 -2.32 5.19
C ASN A 430 -9.33 -1.29 6.30
N LEU A 431 -8.53 -1.26 7.36
CA LEU A 431 -8.66 -0.28 8.45
C LEU A 431 -8.31 1.13 7.98
N GLN A 432 -7.22 1.29 7.23
CA GLN A 432 -6.86 2.57 6.64
C GLN A 432 -7.91 3.04 5.62
N GLN A 433 -8.46 2.13 4.80
CA GLN A 433 -9.55 2.45 3.87
C GLN A 433 -10.78 2.96 4.63
N TYR A 434 -11.15 2.33 5.75
CA TYR A 434 -12.22 2.81 6.62
C TYR A 434 -11.95 4.22 7.14
N HIS A 435 -10.72 4.50 7.62
CA HIS A 435 -10.35 5.85 8.05
C HIS A 435 -10.34 6.87 6.92
N LEU A 436 -9.88 6.50 5.71
CA LEU A 436 -9.91 7.37 4.53
C LEU A 436 -11.35 7.68 4.11
N ARG A 437 -12.23 6.67 4.08
CA ARG A 437 -13.67 6.85 3.80
C ARG A 437 -14.31 7.77 4.84
N ASN A 438 -14.02 7.56 6.13
CA ASN A 438 -14.52 8.44 7.19
C ASN A 438 -13.97 9.86 7.10
N LYS A 439 -12.69 10.05 6.73
CA LYS A 439 -12.11 11.37 6.49
C LYS A 439 -12.74 12.06 5.28
N GLN A 440 -13.02 11.33 4.21
CA GLN A 440 -13.69 11.86 3.01
C GLN A 440 -15.14 12.23 3.32
N GLN A 441 -15.87 11.38 4.05
CA GLN A 441 -17.24 11.67 4.48
C GLN A 441 -17.32 12.86 5.45
N LYS A 442 -16.30 13.04 6.30
CA LYS A 442 -16.21 14.18 7.23
C LYS A 442 -15.71 15.48 6.60
N LYS A 443 -15.36 15.50 5.30
CA LYS A 443 -15.06 16.73 4.56
C LYS A 443 -16.19 17.07 3.57
N PRO A 444 -17.34 17.64 4.01
CA PRO A 444 -17.93 18.70 3.22
C PRO A 444 -16.96 19.89 3.26
N TYR A 445 -16.70 20.47 2.09
CA TYR A 445 -15.83 21.63 1.90
C TYR A 445 -16.24 22.79 2.82
N ASP A 446 -15.37 23.14 3.79
CA ASP A 446 -15.49 24.37 4.58
C ASP A 446 -14.25 25.25 4.31
N PRO A 447 -14.40 26.40 3.62
CA PRO A 447 -13.27 27.25 3.24
C PRO A 447 -12.71 28.13 4.36
N LYS A 448 -13.14 27.99 5.64
CA LYS A 448 -12.79 28.99 6.67
C LYS A 448 -12.04 28.55 7.92
N TYR A 449 -11.72 27.28 8.12
CA TYR A 449 -11.15 26.85 9.41
C TYR A 449 -9.89 25.99 9.26
N VAL A 450 -8.73 26.67 9.25
CA VAL A 450 -7.48 26.12 9.79
C VAL A 450 -7.52 26.39 11.30
N VAL A 451 -8.15 25.48 12.05
CA VAL A 451 -8.02 25.48 13.52
C VAL A 451 -6.82 24.60 13.85
N GLN A 452 -5.87 25.21 14.55
CA GLN A 452 -4.71 24.57 15.17
C GLN A 452 -5.17 23.32 15.93
N ARG A 453 -4.63 22.16 15.56
CA ARG A 453 -4.91 20.91 16.24
C ARG A 453 -4.07 20.90 17.52
N GLU A 454 -4.74 21.02 18.67
CA GLU A 454 -4.12 20.94 20.00
C GLU A 454 -3.43 19.58 20.21
N ASP A 455 -2.33 19.64 20.93
CA ASP A 455 -1.42 18.55 21.25
C ASP A 455 -2.15 17.36 21.90
N PHE A 456 -1.87 16.17 21.38
CA PHE A 456 -2.28 14.90 22.00
C PHE A 456 -1.59 14.77 23.35
N ASP A 457 -2.36 14.80 24.44
CA ASP A 457 -1.82 14.80 25.80
C ASP A 457 -1.29 13.40 26.14
N VAL A 458 0.02 13.33 26.44
CA VAL A 458 0.79 12.08 26.58
C VAL A 458 0.37 11.27 27.81
N MET A 459 -0.41 11.86 28.73
CA MET A 459 -0.86 11.25 29.97
C MET A 459 -1.88 10.12 29.76
N GLU A 460 -2.74 10.21 28.73
CA GLU A 460 -3.80 9.20 28.50
C GLU A 460 -3.23 7.86 27.98
N GLY A 461 -2.02 7.88 27.40
CA GLY A 461 -1.34 6.66 26.96
C GLY A 461 -0.66 5.88 28.09
N VAL A 462 -0.46 6.48 29.26
CA VAL A 462 0.18 5.82 30.42
C VAL A 462 -0.85 5.04 31.24
N GLU A 463 -2.06 5.59 31.42
CA GLU A 463 -3.14 4.88 32.14
C GLU A 463 -3.59 3.60 31.40
N LEU A 464 -3.60 3.61 30.06
CA LEU A 464 -3.96 2.43 29.27
C LEU A 464 -2.94 1.28 29.37
N MET A 465 -1.68 1.57 29.75
CA MET A 465 -0.65 0.56 29.96
C MET A 465 -0.78 -0.12 31.32
N ASP A 466 -1.21 0.60 32.36
CA ASP A 466 -1.46 0.00 33.68
C ASP A 466 -2.71 -0.89 33.68
N GLU A 467 -3.69 -0.61 32.82
CA GLU A 467 -4.85 -1.51 32.61
C GLU A 467 -4.54 -2.75 31.76
N LEU A 468 -3.55 -2.71 30.88
CA LEU A 468 -3.16 -3.88 30.05
C LEU A 468 -2.12 -4.77 30.74
N VAL A 469 -1.45 -4.27 31.78
CA VAL A 469 -0.45 -4.99 32.57
C VAL A 469 -1.06 -5.69 33.79
N ASN A 470 -2.18 -5.19 34.30
CA ASN A 470 -3.03 -5.87 35.29
C ASN A 470 -4.02 -6.81 34.60
#